data_AF-A0A7L8GG76-F1
#
_entry.id   AF-A0A7L8GG76-F1
#
_cell.length_a   1.000
_cell.length_b   1.000
_cell.length_c   1.000
_cell.angle_alpha   90.00
_cell.angle_beta   90.00
_cell.angle_gamma   90.00
#
_symmetry.space_group_name_H-M   'P 1'
#
loop_
_entity.id
_entity.type
_entity.pdbx_description
1 polymer ?
#
loop_
_entity_poly.entity_id
_entity_poly.type
_entity_poly.pdbx_seq_one_letter_code
_entity_poly.pdbx_strand_id
1 'polypeptide(L)' 'KKTNQEEEKISPFECGISPFKTNMVPFSLQFFLITIIFIIFDVEIALIIPFPMTSV' A
#
# COMPACT_ATOMS: atom_id res chain seq x y z
N LYS A 1 -12.03 35.68 -23.28
CA LYS A 1 -12.60 34.37 -22.86
C LYS A 1 -11.52 33.30 -23.02
N LYS A 2 -10.58 33.20 -22.07
CA LYS A 2 -9.47 32.22 -22.14
C LYS A 2 -9.15 31.56 -20.79
N THR A 3 -9.91 31.89 -19.74
CA THR A 3 -9.62 31.47 -18.37
C THR A 3 -10.32 30.17 -17.98
N ASN A 4 -11.58 29.97 -18.39
CA ASN A 4 -12.35 28.78 -18.00
C ASN A 4 -11.81 27.44 -18.53
N GLN A 5 -11.02 27.43 -19.63
CA GLN A 5 -10.54 26.17 -20.21
C GLN A 5 -9.27 25.62 -19.54
N GLU A 6 -8.52 26.44 -18.80
CA GLU A 6 -7.32 25.97 -18.09
C GLU A 6 -7.69 25.25 -16.80
N GLU A 7 -8.75 25.69 -16.11
CA GLU A 7 -9.22 25.06 -14.86
C GLU A 7 -9.75 23.64 -15.09
N GLU A 8 -10.45 23.38 -16.20
CA GLU A 8 -10.95 22.04 -16.57
C GLU A 8 -9.84 21.07 -17.01
N LYS A 9 -8.65 21.57 -17.38
CA LYS A 9 -7.51 20.71 -17.74
C LYS A 9 -6.68 20.27 -16.53
N ILE A 10 -6.74 21.04 -15.45
CA ILE A 10 -5.99 20.79 -14.21
C ILE A 10 -6.86 20.03 -13.19
N SER A 11 -8.17 19.96 -13.43
CA SER A 11 -9.05 19.12 -12.62
C SER A 11 -8.78 17.63 -12.90
N PRO A 12 -8.81 16.78 -11.85
CA PRO A 12 -8.66 15.35 -12.04
C PRO A 12 -9.76 14.80 -12.96
N PHE A 13 -9.37 13.98 -13.94
CA PHE A 13 -10.29 13.31 -14.86
C PHE A 13 -11.05 12.19 -14.13
N GLU A 14 -12.06 12.55 -13.34
CA GLU A 14 -12.94 11.62 -12.64
C GLU A 14 -14.35 11.66 -13.26
N CYS A 15 -14.49 11.35 -14.55
CA CYS A 15 -15.80 11.06 -15.18
C CYS A 15 -16.96 12.00 -14.76
N GLY A 16 -16.75 13.33 -14.70
CA GLY A 16 -17.79 14.30 -14.31
C GLY A 16 -18.19 14.32 -12.82
N ILE A 17 -17.45 13.63 -11.95
CA ILE A 17 -17.66 13.56 -10.51
C ILE A 17 -16.63 14.49 -9.85
N SER A 18 -17.11 15.48 -9.08
CA SER A 18 -16.24 16.30 -8.25
C SER A 18 -15.54 15.41 -7.22
N PRO A 19 -14.22 15.52 -7.00
CA PRO A 19 -13.50 14.65 -6.07
C PRO A 19 -14.15 14.74 -4.70
N PHE A 20 -14.86 13.68 -4.30
CA PHE A 20 -15.32 13.55 -2.93
C PHE A 20 -14.06 13.49 -2.09
N LYS A 21 -13.91 14.50 -1.23
CA LYS A 21 -12.76 14.64 -0.34
C LYS A 21 -12.36 13.28 0.23
N THR A 22 -11.04 13.12 0.32
CA THR A 22 -10.25 12.00 0.84
C THR A 22 -10.03 10.82 -0.11
N ASN A 23 -8.85 10.82 -0.77
CA ASN A 23 -8.14 9.65 -1.32
C ASN A 23 -7.75 8.62 -0.23
N MET A 24 -8.55 8.48 0.82
CA MET A 24 -8.40 7.45 1.84
C MET A 24 -8.84 6.14 1.21
N VAL A 25 -7.91 5.49 0.52
CA VAL A 25 -8.10 4.11 0.11
C VAL A 25 -8.33 3.30 1.40
N PRO A 26 -9.49 2.63 1.55
CA PRO A 26 -9.75 1.85 2.75
C PRO A 26 -8.64 0.81 2.90
N PHE A 27 -8.02 0.81 4.07
CA PHE A 27 -6.94 -0.11 4.37
C PHE A 27 -7.45 -1.55 4.31
N SER A 28 -6.87 -2.36 3.42
CA SER A 28 -7.24 -3.76 3.30
C SER A 28 -6.56 -4.58 4.38
N LEU A 29 -7.36 -5.06 5.33
CA LEU A 29 -6.92 -5.96 6.40
C LEU A 29 -6.31 -7.26 5.88
N GLN A 30 -6.70 -7.71 4.68
CA GLN A 30 -6.14 -8.91 4.07
C GLN A 30 -4.64 -8.76 3.79
N PHE A 31 -4.22 -7.63 3.20
CA PHE A 31 -2.80 -7.36 2.93
C PHE A 31 -2.01 -7.13 4.23
N PHE A 32 -2.64 -6.56 5.24
CA PHE A 32 -2.03 -6.39 6.57
C PHE A 32 -1.70 -7.72 7.22
N LEU A 33 -2.66 -8.65 7.24
CA LEU A 33 -2.48 -9.96 7.86
C LEU A 33 -1.39 -10.78 7.13
N ILE A 34 -1.35 -10.72 5.80
CA ILE A 34 -0.29 -11.35 5.00
C ILE A 34 1.10 -10.80 5.40
N THR A 35 1.19 -9.49 5.61
CA THR A 35 2.44 -8.82 6.01
C THR A 35 2.89 -9.26 7.41
N ILE A 36 1.98 -9.34 8.38
CA ILE A 36 2.28 -9.80 9.74
C ILE A 36 2.78 -11.25 9.73
N ILE A 37 2.08 -12.11 9.00
CA ILE A 37 2.45 -13.53 8.89
C ILE A 37 3.83 -13.68 8.24
N PHE A 38 4.12 -12.91 7.19
CA PHE A 38 5.43 -12.90 6.55
C PHE A 38 6.55 -12.50 7.52
N ILE A 39 6.34 -11.45 8.32
CA ILE A 39 7.33 -10.99 9.31
C ILE A 39 7.63 -12.06 10.36
N ILE A 40 6.59 -12.75 10.86
CA ILE A 40 6.77 -13.82 11.86
C ILE A 40 7.61 -14.96 11.26
N PHE A 41 7.28 -15.42 10.07
CA PHE A 41 8.03 -16.50 9.41
C PHE A 41 9.46 -16.11 9.04
N ASP A 42 9.71 -14.85 8.64
CA ASP A 42 11.06 -14.36 8.36
C ASP A 42 11.96 -14.41 9.60
N VAL A 43 11.42 -14.03 10.77
CA VAL A 43 12.13 -14.14 12.05
C VAL A 43 12.37 -15.59 12.45
N GLU A 44 11.39 -16.49 12.28
CA GLU A 44 11.57 -17.91 12.54
C GLU A 44 12.68 -18.51 11.68
N ILE A 45 12.72 -18.19 10.38
CA ILE A 45 13.76 -18.66 9.46
C ILE A 45 15.13 -18.11 9.86
N ALA A 46 15.23 -16.83 10.20
CA ALA A 46 16.48 -16.21 10.66
C ALA A 46 17.07 -16.91 11.90
N LEU A 47 16.22 -17.43 12.79
CA LEU A 47 16.65 -18.19 13.97
C LEU A 47 16.97 -19.67 13.66
N ILE A 48 16.31 -20.28 12.68
CA ILE A 48 16.53 -21.68 12.28
C ILE A 48 17.83 -21.85 11.49
N ILE A 49 18.17 -20.90 10.59
CA ILE A 49 19.38 -20.96 9.74
C ILE A 49 20.69 -21.23 10.51
N PRO A 50 20.98 -20.60 11.66
CA PRO A 50 22.22 -20.86 12.40
C PRO A 50 22.22 -22.19 13.18
N PHE A 51 21.06 -22.79 13.46
CA PHE A 51 20.96 -24.01 14.28
C PHE A 51 21.84 -25.18 13.78
N PRO A 52 21.81 -25.58 12.49
CA PRO A 52 22.68 -26.64 11.98
C PRO A 52 24.17 -26.27 11.92
N MET A 53 24.51 -24.97 11.91
CA MET A 53 25.89 -24.51 11.92
C MET A 53 26.50 -24.53 13.33
N THR A 54 25.67 -24.45 14.37
CA THR A 54 26.12 -24.49 15.78
C THR A 54 26.24 -25.89 16.37
N SER A 55 25.68 -26.91 15.71
CA SER A 55 25.70 -28.31 16.17
C SER A 55 26.90 -29.12 15.67
N VAL A 56 27.93 -28.46 15.15
CA VAL A 56 29.22 -29.04 14.72
C VAL A 56 30.33 -28.49 15.58
#